data_AF-A0A8S2SW70-F1
#
_entry.id   AF-A0A8S2SW70-F1
#
_cell.length_a   1.000
_cell.length_b   1.000
_cell.length_c   1.000
_cell.angle_alpha   90.00
_cell.angle_beta   90.00
_cell.angle_gamma   90.00
#
_symmetry.space_group_name_H-M   'P 1'
#
loop_
_entity.id
_entity.type
_entity.pdbx_description
1 polymer ?
#
loop_
_entity_poly.entity_id
_entity_poly.type
_entity_poly.pdbx_seq_one_letter_code
_entity_poly.pdbx_strand_id
1 'polypeptide(L)'
;PSNYILSPFNGSHWGPIRVVTKINEFFDLIESLNETKLQHSSKHYYDSLNEALKACESESLVFFFTDAPSHEPCPQGPTRALARLKKTKIDVLFVNSSQSTSETISELNHFAVTTGGLFINIDITQPKINGKFIYRRLQETLGYECIVFESMSNHSEGVFMIDTTATSFHINVVSSSPSIAFQLIEPMGSMLRRNPSVQSDYLQMFSIVVTAQSDVGQWKYTCSEDCVIEVNMKSEFRCRTQLYAPLSNKLSEGIVVTPPLFNQSGVVMMTTCDDPNQVSNNSIQLISTTGDILSKYLATNGFIQEIKIPLQSFRIRTCITRHDGTLAYRDERPLIEISRIMMIVHNQPLVAISGERLNVTYTIQNDANRSLYVQLDIDGVLKNSKWYSINSKSPRSDFIIIDTSQYPLKNETVRFIPLIFTLQAFKDNKQTASDEILFRHEQIIS
;
A
#
# COMPACT_ATOMS: atom_id res chain seq x y z
N PRO A 1 -14.35 -11.06 -9.89
CA PRO A 1 -13.68 -9.88 -10.49
C PRO A 1 -14.57 -9.26 -11.57
N SER A 2 -14.65 -7.93 -11.60
CA SER A 2 -15.31 -7.14 -12.65
C SER A 2 -14.50 -7.12 -13.95
N ASN A 3 -13.17 -7.17 -13.86
CA ASN A 3 -12.23 -7.28 -14.98
C ASN A 3 -10.93 -8.04 -14.59
N TYR A 4 -10.13 -8.35 -15.61
CA TYR A 4 -8.78 -8.88 -15.52
C TYR A 4 -7.85 -8.01 -16.37
N ILE A 5 -6.68 -7.68 -15.83
CA ILE A 5 -5.74 -6.74 -16.45
C ILE A 5 -4.38 -7.42 -16.60
N LEU A 6 -3.84 -7.40 -17.82
CA LEU A 6 -2.49 -7.84 -18.13
C LEU A 6 -1.68 -6.63 -18.61
N SER A 7 -0.64 -6.28 -17.85
CA SER A 7 0.29 -5.18 -18.18
C SER A 7 1.70 -5.73 -18.27
N PRO A 8 2.17 -6.12 -19.47
CA PRO A 8 3.55 -6.58 -19.64
C PRO A 8 4.51 -5.39 -19.62
N PHE A 9 5.70 -5.61 -19.08
CA PHE A 9 6.81 -4.67 -19.10
C PHE A 9 8.05 -5.43 -19.57
N ASN A 10 8.83 -4.84 -20.46
CA ASN A 10 9.97 -5.42 -21.23
C ASN A 10 9.68 -5.62 -22.72
N GLY A 11 9.63 -4.51 -23.46
CA GLY A 11 9.70 -4.50 -24.92
C GLY A 11 8.43 -4.04 -25.61
N SER A 12 8.58 -3.22 -26.66
CA SER A 12 7.48 -2.66 -27.47
C SER A 12 6.59 -3.70 -28.16
N HIS A 13 6.97 -4.98 -28.09
CA HIS A 13 6.33 -6.09 -28.81
C HIS A 13 5.31 -6.87 -27.98
N TRP A 14 5.36 -6.75 -26.64
CA TRP A 14 4.41 -7.40 -25.74
C TRP A 14 3.02 -6.73 -25.77
N GLY A 15 2.93 -5.58 -26.46
CA GLY A 15 1.69 -4.87 -26.74
C GLY A 15 1.24 -3.97 -25.59
N PRO A 16 0.24 -3.11 -25.83
CA PRO A 16 -0.32 -2.26 -24.79
C PRO A 16 -0.95 -3.09 -23.67
N ILE A 17 -1.26 -2.44 -22.55
CA ILE A 17 -2.15 -2.98 -21.52
C ILE A 17 -3.40 -3.63 -22.13
N ARG A 18 -3.79 -4.78 -21.59
CA ARG A 18 -5.00 -5.51 -22.01
C ARG A 18 -5.95 -5.62 -20.83
N VAL A 19 -7.21 -5.29 -21.07
CA VAL A 19 -8.29 -5.38 -20.09
C VAL A 19 -9.40 -6.23 -20.68
N VAL A 20 -9.77 -7.30 -19.98
CA VAL A 20 -10.81 -8.23 -20.39
C VAL A 20 -11.76 -8.52 -19.23
N THR A 21 -12.99 -8.91 -19.52
CA THR A 21 -13.98 -9.27 -18.48
C THR A 21 -14.16 -10.78 -18.35
N LYS A 22 -13.78 -11.55 -19.37
CA LYS A 22 -13.88 -13.01 -19.38
C LYS A 22 -12.56 -13.67 -19.00
N ILE A 23 -12.63 -14.66 -18.12
CA ILE A 23 -11.46 -15.39 -17.64
C ILE A 23 -10.77 -16.20 -18.74
N ASN A 24 -11.53 -16.81 -19.65
CA ASN A 24 -10.94 -17.58 -20.75
C ASN A 24 -10.13 -16.67 -21.69
N GLU A 25 -10.64 -15.48 -22.01
CA GLU A 25 -9.89 -14.49 -22.80
C GLU A 25 -8.63 -14.03 -22.06
N PHE A 26 -8.67 -13.95 -20.72
CA PHE A 26 -7.48 -13.65 -19.92
C PHE A 26 -6.44 -14.77 -19.96
N PHE A 27 -6.87 -16.04 -19.93
CA PHE A 27 -5.97 -17.17 -20.11
C PHE A 27 -5.34 -17.18 -21.49
N ASP A 28 -6.13 -16.97 -22.55
CA ASP A 28 -5.62 -16.87 -23.92
C ASP A 28 -4.55 -15.76 -24.04
N LEU A 29 -4.77 -14.61 -23.38
CA LEU A 29 -3.81 -13.52 -23.33
C LEU A 29 -2.50 -13.93 -22.62
N ILE A 30 -2.58 -14.62 -21.48
CA ILE A 30 -1.38 -15.11 -20.77
C ILE A 30 -0.64 -16.14 -21.62
N GLU A 31 -1.35 -17.08 -22.24
CA GLU A 31 -0.74 -18.12 -23.09
C GLU A 31 -0.11 -17.53 -24.37
N SER A 32 -0.60 -16.37 -24.83
CA SER A 32 -0.02 -15.65 -25.96
C SER A 32 1.30 -14.92 -25.64
N LEU A 33 1.68 -14.82 -24.36
CA LEU A 33 2.94 -14.21 -23.95
C LEU A 33 4.11 -15.08 -24.42
N ASN A 34 4.81 -14.63 -25.46
CA ASN A 34 6.00 -15.28 -25.97
C ASN A 34 7.26 -14.54 -25.53
N GLU A 35 8.24 -15.28 -25.01
CA GLU A 35 9.58 -14.75 -24.76
C GLU A 35 10.26 -14.33 -26.06
N THR A 36 10.15 -13.06 -26.44
CA THR A 36 11.15 -12.45 -27.31
C THR A 36 12.35 -12.07 -26.47
N LYS A 37 13.45 -12.83 -26.58
CA LYS A 37 14.77 -12.51 -25.99
C LYS A 37 15.24 -11.13 -26.48
N LEU A 38 14.86 -10.08 -25.77
CA LEU A 38 15.39 -8.74 -25.98
C LEU A 38 16.64 -8.58 -25.12
N GLN A 39 17.81 -8.55 -25.76
CA GLN A 39 19.10 -8.37 -25.08
C GLN A 39 19.23 -6.98 -24.41
N HIS A 40 18.37 -6.01 -24.72
CA HIS A 40 18.53 -4.60 -24.32
C HIS A 40 17.23 -3.83 -24.04
N SER A 41 16.14 -4.47 -23.60
CA SER A 41 14.97 -3.70 -23.17
C SER A 41 15.22 -3.09 -21.79
N SER A 42 15.24 -1.76 -21.70
CA SER A 42 15.21 -1.06 -20.41
C SER A 42 13.97 -1.49 -19.64
N LYS A 43 14.20 -2.06 -18.44
CA LYS A 43 13.14 -2.56 -17.56
C LYS A 43 12.42 -1.37 -16.93
N HIS A 44 11.38 -0.88 -17.61
CA HIS A 44 10.53 0.23 -17.20
C HIS A 44 9.23 -0.26 -16.56
N TYR A 45 9.36 -0.92 -15.40
CA TYR A 45 8.22 -1.63 -14.84
C TYR A 45 7.30 -0.76 -13.99
N TYR A 46 7.77 0.34 -13.40
CA TYR A 46 6.87 1.25 -12.68
C TYR A 46 5.97 2.02 -13.64
N ASP A 47 6.46 2.39 -14.83
CA ASP A 47 5.60 2.95 -15.88
C ASP A 47 4.45 1.98 -16.23
N SER A 48 4.75 0.69 -16.33
CA SER A 48 3.75 -0.34 -16.66
C SER A 48 2.81 -0.65 -15.48
N LEU A 49 3.31 -0.56 -14.24
CA LEU A 49 2.48 -0.63 -13.03
C LEU A 49 1.54 0.59 -12.93
N ASN A 50 2.01 1.79 -13.25
CA ASN A 50 1.19 2.99 -13.30
C ASN A 50 0.04 2.84 -14.30
N GLU A 51 0.32 2.37 -15.51
CA GLU A 51 -0.72 2.09 -16.52
C GLU A 51 -1.70 1.01 -16.05
N ALA A 52 -1.21 -0.04 -15.40
CA ALA A 52 -2.08 -1.04 -14.78
C ALA A 52 -3.00 -0.41 -13.75
N LEU A 53 -2.46 0.34 -12.79
CA LEU A 53 -3.23 0.99 -11.70
C LEU A 53 -4.25 2.02 -12.20
N LYS A 54 -3.96 2.72 -13.30
CA LYS A 54 -4.93 3.62 -13.96
C LYS A 54 -6.15 2.82 -14.47
N ALA A 55 -5.92 1.65 -15.04
CA ALA A 55 -6.98 0.75 -15.55
C ALA A 55 -7.68 -0.07 -14.45
N CYS A 56 -7.05 -0.27 -13.30
CA CYS A 56 -7.61 -1.00 -12.15
C CYS A 56 -8.83 -0.30 -11.57
N GLU A 57 -9.79 -1.09 -11.07
CA GLU A 57 -10.84 -0.59 -10.17
C GLU A 57 -10.29 -0.41 -8.74
N SER A 58 -11.04 0.29 -7.89
CA SER A 58 -10.67 0.41 -6.47
C SER A 58 -10.71 -0.96 -5.77
N GLU A 59 -9.85 -1.15 -4.78
CA GLU A 59 -9.69 -2.38 -3.99
C GLU A 59 -9.20 -3.59 -4.84
N SER A 60 -8.56 -3.33 -5.98
CA SER A 60 -7.93 -4.36 -6.81
C SER A 60 -6.75 -5.05 -6.08
N LEU A 61 -6.42 -6.26 -6.54
CA LEU A 61 -5.22 -6.98 -6.14
C LEU A 61 -4.29 -7.10 -7.34
N VAL A 62 -3.05 -6.61 -7.18
CA VAL A 62 -2.03 -6.62 -8.23
C VAL A 62 -0.94 -7.60 -7.84
N PHE A 63 -0.61 -8.50 -8.78
CA PHE A 63 0.53 -9.41 -8.69
C PHE A 63 1.61 -8.93 -9.65
N PHE A 64 2.74 -8.46 -9.10
CA PHE A 64 3.86 -7.92 -9.85
C PHE A 64 4.97 -8.96 -9.95
N PHE A 65 5.18 -9.53 -11.13
CA PHE A 65 6.20 -10.56 -11.38
C PHE A 65 7.46 -9.92 -11.97
N THR A 66 8.61 -10.03 -11.30
CA THR A 66 9.88 -9.47 -11.81
C THR A 66 11.08 -10.32 -11.39
N ASP A 67 12.20 -10.22 -12.12
CA ASP A 67 13.45 -10.95 -11.89
C ASP A 67 14.66 -10.02 -11.64
N ALA A 68 14.44 -8.71 -11.65
CA ALA A 68 15.51 -7.71 -11.65
C ALA A 68 15.05 -6.34 -11.12
N PRO A 69 16.00 -5.46 -10.75
CA PRO A 69 15.71 -4.06 -10.45
C PRO A 69 15.20 -3.28 -11.65
N SER A 70 14.51 -2.15 -11.39
CA SER A 70 14.13 -1.21 -12.43
C SER A 70 15.37 -0.50 -12.95
N HIS A 71 15.42 -0.26 -14.26
CA HIS A 71 16.40 0.66 -14.84
C HIS A 71 15.87 2.11 -14.87
N GLU A 72 14.68 2.36 -14.32
CA GLU A 72 14.12 3.70 -14.22
C GLU A 72 14.79 4.50 -13.09
N PRO A 73 15.21 5.75 -13.37
CA PRO A 73 15.51 6.69 -12.29
C PRO A 73 14.21 7.04 -11.55
N CYS A 74 13.93 6.30 -10.48
CA CYS A 74 13.04 6.65 -9.37
C CYS A 74 11.56 7.04 -9.64
N PRO A 75 10.74 6.19 -10.31
CA PRO A 75 9.28 6.40 -10.49
C PRO A 75 8.38 5.64 -9.48
N GLN A 76 8.90 5.18 -8.35
CA GLN A 76 8.07 4.46 -7.37
C GLN A 76 6.91 5.33 -6.86
N GLY A 77 7.13 6.64 -6.76
CA GLY A 77 6.20 7.51 -6.06
C GLY A 77 4.83 7.64 -6.72
N PRO A 78 4.75 7.90 -8.03
CA PRO A 78 3.49 7.86 -8.75
C PRO A 78 2.75 6.52 -8.58
N THR A 79 3.49 5.41 -8.60
CA THR A 79 2.91 4.07 -8.44
C THR A 79 2.32 3.88 -7.05
N ARG A 80 3.04 4.26 -6.00
CA ARG A 80 2.56 4.21 -4.61
C ARG A 80 1.34 5.08 -4.41
N ALA A 81 1.36 6.31 -4.94
CA ALA A 81 0.24 7.25 -4.86
C ALA A 81 -1.03 6.70 -5.54
N LEU A 82 -0.90 6.13 -6.74
CA LEU A 82 -2.02 5.50 -7.45
C LEU A 82 -2.55 4.26 -6.72
N ALA A 83 -1.67 3.40 -6.21
CA ALA A 83 -2.06 2.23 -5.44
C ALA A 83 -2.87 2.65 -4.20
N ARG A 84 -2.44 3.70 -3.49
CA ARG A 84 -3.17 4.27 -2.35
C ARG A 84 -4.54 4.82 -2.77
N LEU A 85 -4.61 5.60 -3.86
CA LEU A 85 -5.88 6.13 -4.38
C LEU A 85 -6.90 5.03 -4.62
N LYS A 86 -6.43 3.97 -5.30
CA LYS A 86 -7.22 2.83 -5.70
C LYS A 86 -7.35 1.81 -4.58
N LYS A 87 -6.82 2.07 -3.36
CA LYS A 87 -6.78 1.11 -2.24
C LYS A 87 -6.31 -0.28 -2.68
N THR A 88 -5.38 -0.30 -3.64
CA THR A 88 -4.91 -1.50 -4.32
C THR A 88 -3.65 -2.00 -3.63
N LYS A 89 -3.59 -3.31 -3.44
CA LYS A 89 -2.43 -3.99 -2.84
C LYS A 89 -1.55 -4.53 -3.96
N ILE A 90 -0.23 -4.38 -3.82
CA ILE A 90 0.73 -4.90 -4.79
C ILE A 90 1.59 -5.96 -4.11
N ASP A 91 1.28 -7.22 -4.41
CA ASP A 91 2.14 -8.34 -4.03
C ASP A 91 3.25 -8.47 -5.08
N VAL A 92 4.50 -8.49 -4.63
CA VAL A 92 5.70 -8.59 -5.47
C VAL A 92 6.20 -10.02 -5.46
N LEU A 93 6.19 -10.66 -6.63
CA LEU A 93 6.66 -12.02 -6.86
C LEU A 93 8.01 -11.95 -7.59
N PHE A 94 9.08 -12.13 -6.83
CA PHE A 94 10.44 -11.94 -7.29
C PHE A 94 11.12 -13.25 -7.65
N VAL A 95 11.58 -13.39 -8.90
CA VAL A 95 12.45 -14.51 -9.29
C VAL A 95 13.88 -14.13 -8.92
N ASN A 96 14.44 -14.81 -7.92
CA ASN A 96 15.81 -14.55 -7.50
C ASN A 96 16.79 -14.86 -8.65
N SER A 97 17.44 -13.83 -9.19
CA SER A 97 18.38 -13.94 -10.28
C SER A 97 19.78 -13.59 -9.79
N SER A 98 20.82 -14.16 -10.42
CA SER A 98 22.23 -13.91 -10.05
C SER A 98 22.66 -12.43 -10.05
N GLN A 99 21.84 -11.53 -10.59
CA GLN A 99 22.11 -10.10 -10.71
C GLN A 99 21.44 -9.25 -9.62
N SER A 100 20.60 -9.84 -8.75
CA SER A 100 19.90 -9.08 -7.71
C SER A 100 20.82 -8.71 -6.56
N THR A 101 20.85 -7.44 -6.18
CA THR A 101 21.54 -6.98 -4.98
C THR A 101 20.60 -7.03 -3.76
N SER A 102 21.18 -7.09 -2.56
CA SER A 102 20.41 -6.94 -1.32
C SER A 102 19.62 -5.62 -1.26
N GLU A 103 20.16 -4.56 -1.89
CA GLU A 103 19.49 -3.27 -2.02
C GLU A 103 18.21 -3.37 -2.84
N THR A 104 18.23 -4.05 -4.00
CA THR A 104 17.03 -4.28 -4.82
C THR A 104 15.93 -5.04 -4.07
N ILE A 105 16.33 -6.10 -3.36
CA ILE A 105 15.37 -6.91 -2.58
C ILE A 105 14.75 -6.05 -1.47
N SER A 106 15.56 -5.27 -0.77
CA SER A 106 15.10 -4.34 0.27
C SER A 106 14.14 -3.29 -0.30
N GLU A 107 14.47 -2.71 -1.45
CA GLU A 107 13.65 -1.73 -2.15
C GLU A 107 12.28 -2.29 -2.56
N LEU A 108 12.25 -3.46 -3.21
CA LEU A 108 11.01 -4.10 -3.64
C LEU A 108 10.17 -4.58 -2.44
N ASN A 109 10.80 -5.05 -1.38
CA ASN A 109 10.13 -5.38 -0.14
C ASN A 109 9.48 -4.15 0.50
N HIS A 110 10.22 -3.05 0.62
CA HIS A 110 9.71 -1.77 1.12
C HIS A 110 8.53 -1.25 0.28
N PHE A 111 8.63 -1.36 -1.05
CA PHE A 111 7.55 -1.01 -1.97
C PHE A 111 6.29 -1.85 -1.74
N ALA A 112 6.42 -3.18 -1.68
CA ALA A 112 5.30 -4.08 -1.42
C ALA A 112 4.59 -3.73 -0.10
N VAL A 113 5.37 -3.63 0.98
CA VAL A 113 4.88 -3.33 2.34
C VAL A 113 4.19 -1.97 2.43
N THR A 114 4.72 -0.97 1.73
CA THR A 114 4.13 0.38 1.67
C THR A 114 2.78 0.41 0.97
N THR A 115 2.55 -0.48 0.01
CA THR A 115 1.24 -0.64 -0.66
C THR A 115 0.30 -1.61 0.08
N GLY A 116 0.75 -2.22 1.19
CA GLY A 116 0.00 -3.22 1.94
C GLY A 116 -0.03 -4.60 1.27
N GLY A 117 0.90 -4.88 0.37
CA GLY A 117 1.16 -6.19 -0.21
C GLY A 117 2.38 -6.89 0.40
N LEU A 118 2.69 -8.09 -0.10
CA LEU A 118 3.81 -8.92 0.34
C LEU A 118 4.88 -9.04 -0.74
N PHE A 119 6.15 -9.08 -0.34
CA PHE A 119 7.25 -9.47 -1.19
C PHE A 119 7.57 -10.95 -0.99
N ILE A 120 7.67 -11.71 -2.08
CA ILE A 120 7.91 -13.14 -2.06
C ILE A 120 8.96 -13.50 -3.10
N ASN A 121 10.01 -14.19 -2.66
CA ASN A 121 10.91 -14.89 -3.56
C ASN A 121 10.18 -16.13 -4.10
N ILE A 122 9.90 -16.14 -5.40
CA ILE A 122 9.27 -17.29 -6.05
C ILE A 122 10.32 -18.31 -6.47
N ASP A 123 10.08 -19.56 -6.09
CA ASP A 123 10.83 -20.69 -6.61
C ASP A 123 10.18 -21.15 -7.92
N ILE A 124 10.86 -20.92 -9.03
CA ILE A 124 10.41 -21.31 -10.38
C ILE A 124 10.33 -22.83 -10.55
N THR A 125 11.03 -23.60 -9.70
CA THR A 125 10.96 -25.06 -9.70
C THR A 125 9.70 -25.58 -9.00
N GLN A 126 8.98 -24.72 -8.27
CA GLN A 126 7.79 -25.06 -7.49
C GLN A 126 6.55 -24.21 -7.90
N PRO A 127 6.13 -24.19 -9.17
CA PRO A 127 5.05 -23.32 -9.65
C PRO A 127 3.70 -23.60 -8.96
N LYS A 128 3.46 -24.84 -8.50
CA LYS A 128 2.26 -25.20 -7.73
C LYS A 128 2.17 -24.45 -6.40
N ILE A 129 3.30 -24.16 -5.76
CA ILE A 129 3.32 -23.42 -4.49
C ILE A 129 3.00 -21.95 -4.74
N ASN A 130 3.60 -21.34 -5.77
CA ASN A 130 3.31 -19.96 -6.18
C ASN A 130 1.82 -19.79 -6.57
N GLY A 131 1.27 -20.75 -7.32
CA GLY A 131 -0.15 -20.76 -7.67
C GLY A 131 -1.08 -20.87 -6.45
N LYS A 132 -0.71 -21.69 -5.44
CA LYS A 132 -1.47 -21.78 -4.19
C LYS A 132 -1.40 -20.49 -3.36
N PHE A 133 -0.26 -19.79 -3.38
CA PHE A 133 -0.13 -18.47 -2.75
C PHE A 133 -1.08 -17.46 -3.39
N ILE A 134 -1.02 -17.30 -4.72
CA ILE A 134 -1.91 -16.39 -5.46
C ILE A 134 -3.38 -16.73 -5.20
N TYR A 135 -3.73 -18.02 -5.25
CA TYR A 135 -5.08 -18.47 -4.95
C TYR A 135 -5.53 -18.09 -3.54
N ARG A 136 -4.66 -18.25 -2.52
CA ARG A 136 -4.95 -17.82 -1.15
C ARG A 136 -5.18 -16.32 -1.07
N ARG A 137 -4.31 -15.52 -1.68
CA ARG A 137 -4.45 -14.05 -1.69
C ARG A 137 -5.77 -13.61 -2.31
N LEU A 138 -6.19 -14.27 -3.39
CA LEU A 138 -7.50 -14.05 -3.98
C LEU A 138 -8.64 -14.44 -3.02
N GLN A 139 -8.53 -15.55 -2.29
CA GLN A 139 -9.53 -15.92 -1.28
C GLN A 139 -9.65 -14.90 -0.13
N GLU A 140 -8.55 -14.27 0.27
CA GLU A 140 -8.56 -13.26 1.33
C GLU A 140 -9.37 -12.01 0.93
N THR A 141 -9.48 -11.72 -0.37
CA THR A 141 -10.38 -10.65 -0.86
C THR A 141 -11.87 -10.95 -0.65
N LEU A 142 -12.25 -12.19 -0.35
CA LEU A 142 -13.63 -12.61 -0.09
C LEU A 142 -14.08 -12.35 1.37
N GLY A 143 -13.47 -11.36 2.03
CA GLY A 143 -13.90 -10.91 3.35
C GLY A 143 -13.00 -11.30 4.52
N TYR A 144 -11.72 -11.55 4.27
CA TYR A 144 -10.74 -11.65 5.34
C TYR A 144 -10.17 -10.26 5.68
N GLU A 145 -10.25 -9.91 6.95
CA GLU A 145 -9.66 -8.68 7.48
C GLU A 145 -8.25 -8.94 8.01
N CYS A 146 -7.35 -7.99 7.80
CA CYS A 146 -6.01 -8.08 8.38
C CYS A 146 -6.09 -7.74 9.87
N ILE A 147 -5.63 -8.66 10.71
CA ILE A 147 -5.58 -8.46 12.16
C ILE A 147 -4.16 -8.20 12.66
N VAL A 148 -3.15 -8.64 11.91
CA VAL A 148 -1.72 -8.36 12.14
C VAL A 148 -1.00 -8.20 10.82
N PHE A 149 -0.17 -7.15 10.72
CA PHE A 149 0.81 -6.98 9.66
C PHE A 149 2.13 -6.44 10.23
N GLU A 150 3.08 -7.34 10.48
CA GLU A 150 4.30 -7.01 11.22
C GLU A 150 5.56 -7.54 10.52
N SER A 151 6.62 -6.77 10.60
CA SER A 151 7.97 -7.18 10.23
C SER A 151 8.71 -7.57 11.49
N MET A 152 9.06 -8.84 11.60
CA MET A 152 9.79 -9.41 12.71
C MET A 152 11.28 -9.45 12.39
N SER A 153 12.10 -9.07 13.36
CA SER A 153 13.55 -9.29 13.29
C SER A 153 13.93 -10.54 14.08
N ASN A 154 15.06 -11.15 13.75
CA ASN A 154 15.58 -12.36 14.39
C ASN A 154 15.31 -12.44 15.92
N HIS A 155 14.69 -13.55 16.36
CA HIS A 155 14.33 -13.88 17.74
C HIS A 155 13.28 -12.96 18.40
N SER A 156 12.44 -12.30 17.61
CA SER A 156 11.30 -11.54 18.14
C SER A 156 10.07 -12.42 18.40
N GLU A 157 9.33 -12.06 19.44
CA GLU A 157 8.00 -12.61 19.78
C GLU A 157 6.95 -11.56 19.42
N GLY A 158 5.89 -11.98 18.74
CA GLY A 158 4.74 -11.14 18.45
C GLY A 158 3.46 -11.80 18.92
N VAL A 159 2.40 -11.00 19.03
CA VAL A 159 1.12 -11.45 19.60
C VAL A 159 -0.04 -10.92 18.79
N PHE A 160 -1.09 -11.74 18.67
CA PHE A 160 -2.35 -11.32 18.07
C PHE A 160 -3.53 -11.91 18.81
N MET A 161 -4.69 -11.31 18.62
CA MET A 161 -5.92 -11.71 19.29
C MET A 161 -6.91 -12.25 18.28
N ILE A 162 -7.38 -13.47 18.54
CA ILE A 162 -8.52 -14.07 17.84
C ILE A 162 -9.76 -13.86 18.68
N ASP A 163 -10.79 -13.28 18.07
CA ASP A 163 -12.04 -12.95 18.71
C ASP A 163 -13.07 -14.09 18.59
N THR A 164 -14.15 -14.03 19.37
CA THR A 164 -15.21 -15.06 19.39
C THR A 164 -16.02 -15.14 18.09
N THR A 165 -15.91 -14.15 17.20
CA THR A 165 -16.58 -14.14 15.89
C THR A 165 -15.77 -14.85 14.82
N ALA A 166 -14.50 -15.13 15.11
CA ALA A 166 -13.60 -15.78 14.17
C ALA A 166 -14.08 -17.18 13.86
N THR A 167 -14.28 -17.46 12.58
CA THR A 167 -14.56 -18.83 12.09
C THR A 167 -13.30 -19.50 11.58
N SER A 168 -12.38 -18.70 11.03
CA SER A 168 -11.07 -19.14 10.56
C SER A 168 -10.13 -17.95 10.45
N PHE A 169 -8.84 -18.25 10.48
CA PHE A 169 -7.80 -17.30 10.14
C PHE A 169 -6.69 -17.99 9.34
N HIS A 170 -6.03 -17.18 8.52
CA HIS A 170 -4.88 -17.57 7.71
C HIS A 170 -3.67 -16.77 8.16
N ILE A 171 -2.52 -17.42 8.15
CA ILE A 171 -1.24 -16.79 8.43
C ILE A 171 -0.38 -16.95 7.19
N ASN A 172 0.14 -15.84 6.70
CA ASN A 172 1.17 -15.80 5.68
C ASN A 172 2.47 -15.35 6.36
N VAL A 173 3.51 -16.19 6.28
CA VAL A 173 4.86 -15.89 6.77
C VAL A 173 5.78 -15.89 5.59
N VAL A 174 6.39 -14.75 5.30
CA VAL A 174 7.31 -14.58 4.16
C VAL A 174 8.67 -14.14 4.65
N SER A 175 9.74 -14.60 4.01
CA SER A 175 11.10 -14.15 4.30
C SER A 175 11.89 -13.94 3.02
N SER A 176 12.82 -12.99 3.06
CA SER A 176 13.83 -12.80 2.02
C SER A 176 14.96 -13.84 2.12
N SER A 177 15.14 -14.47 3.28
CA SER A 177 16.14 -15.51 3.53
C SER A 177 15.56 -16.91 3.29
N PRO A 178 16.34 -17.84 2.72
CA PRO A 178 15.93 -19.23 2.63
C PRO A 178 15.92 -19.81 4.06
N SER A 179 14.88 -20.56 4.39
CA SER A 179 14.60 -21.20 5.70
C SER A 179 13.86 -20.33 6.72
N ILE A 180 12.54 -20.33 6.62
CA ILE A 180 11.67 -19.78 7.66
C ILE A 180 11.57 -20.77 8.82
N ALA A 181 12.01 -20.36 10.02
CA ALA A 181 11.62 -21.03 11.26
C ALA A 181 10.61 -20.16 12.00
N PHE A 182 9.34 -20.52 11.80
CA PHE A 182 8.19 -19.88 12.41
C PHE A 182 7.52 -20.85 13.39
N GLN A 183 7.15 -20.33 14.55
CA GLN A 183 6.46 -21.08 15.57
C GLN A 183 5.22 -20.31 15.99
N LEU A 184 4.12 -21.05 16.20
CA LEU A 184 2.86 -20.50 16.67
C LEU A 184 2.50 -21.17 17.99
N ILE A 185 2.13 -20.35 18.98
CA ILE A 185 1.72 -20.76 20.31
C ILE A 185 0.24 -20.41 20.47
N GLU A 186 -0.55 -21.44 20.75
CA GLU A 186 -1.99 -21.36 20.98
C GLU A 186 -2.30 -20.58 22.29
N PRO A 187 -3.53 -20.08 22.48
CA PRO A 187 -3.90 -19.31 23.68
C PRO A 187 -3.64 -20.01 25.01
N MET A 188 -3.65 -21.35 25.01
CA MET A 188 -3.36 -22.17 26.19
C MET A 188 -1.86 -22.37 26.45
N GLY A 189 -0.99 -21.78 25.63
CA GLY A 189 0.47 -21.85 25.75
C GLY A 189 1.11 -23.08 25.08
N SER A 190 0.31 -23.96 24.47
CA SER A 190 0.82 -25.08 23.68
C SER A 190 1.33 -24.61 22.32
N MET A 191 2.44 -25.20 21.88
CA MET A 191 2.92 -25.05 20.52
C MET A 191 1.93 -25.70 19.54
N LEU A 192 1.53 -24.97 18.50
CA LEU A 192 0.71 -25.51 17.42
C LEU A 192 1.51 -26.63 16.72
N ARG A 193 0.99 -27.85 16.78
CA ARG A 193 1.63 -29.04 16.17
C ARG A 193 1.25 -29.26 14.70
N ARG A 194 0.69 -28.25 14.04
CA ARG A 194 0.19 -28.36 12.67
C ARG A 194 1.23 -27.89 11.68
N ASN A 195 1.47 -28.69 10.65
CA ASN A 195 2.32 -28.30 9.52
C ASN A 195 1.66 -27.17 8.71
N PRO A 196 2.45 -26.27 8.10
CA PRO A 196 1.93 -25.31 7.15
C PRO A 196 1.22 -26.03 5.99
N SER A 197 0.07 -25.48 5.59
CA SER A 197 -0.72 -25.97 4.45
C SER A 197 -0.01 -25.78 3.11
N VAL A 198 0.91 -24.83 3.03
CA VAL A 198 1.85 -24.63 1.92
C VAL A 198 3.17 -24.14 2.50
N GLN A 199 4.26 -24.69 1.98
CA GLN A 199 5.60 -24.41 2.46
C GLN A 199 6.60 -24.40 1.29
N SER A 200 7.49 -23.43 1.32
CA SER A 200 8.74 -23.36 0.55
C SER A 200 9.82 -22.74 1.45
N ASP A 201 11.01 -22.52 0.91
CA ASP A 201 12.11 -21.89 1.65
C ASP A 201 11.79 -20.45 2.08
N TYR A 202 10.91 -19.76 1.36
CA TYR A 202 10.60 -18.33 1.52
C TYR A 202 9.14 -18.05 1.92
N LEU A 203 8.31 -19.08 2.03
CA LEU A 203 6.88 -18.93 2.34
C LEU A 203 6.39 -20.07 3.21
N GLN A 204 5.74 -19.72 4.32
CA GLN A 204 4.90 -20.63 5.10
C GLN A 204 3.49 -20.08 5.23
N MET A 205 2.53 -20.97 5.05
CA MET A 205 1.14 -20.60 4.93
C MET A 205 0.29 -21.52 5.79
N PHE A 206 -0.38 -20.97 6.80
CA PHE A 206 -1.24 -21.70 7.73
C PHE A 206 -2.70 -21.34 7.48
N SER A 207 -3.59 -22.31 7.71
CA SER A 207 -5.04 -22.13 7.69
C SER A 207 -5.60 -22.84 8.91
N ILE A 208 -6.23 -22.07 9.79
CA ILE A 208 -6.71 -22.52 11.09
C ILE A 208 -8.22 -22.25 11.14
N VAL A 209 -8.97 -23.29 11.48
CA VAL A 209 -10.42 -23.20 11.70
C VAL A 209 -10.61 -23.08 13.20
N VAL A 210 -11.36 -22.08 13.63
CA VAL A 210 -11.69 -21.84 15.03
C VAL A 210 -12.89 -22.71 15.35
N THR A 211 -12.69 -23.75 16.16
CA THR A 211 -13.73 -24.75 16.44
C THR A 211 -14.05 -24.87 17.92
N ALA A 212 -13.17 -24.40 18.79
CA ALA A 212 -13.35 -24.44 20.22
C ALA A 212 -13.05 -23.06 20.85
N GLN A 213 -13.62 -22.82 22.03
CA GLN A 213 -13.32 -21.63 22.82
C GLN A 213 -11.82 -21.52 23.17
N SER A 214 -11.09 -22.65 23.18
CA SER A 214 -9.64 -22.68 23.39
C SER A 214 -8.83 -22.03 22.26
N ASP A 215 -9.43 -21.86 21.08
CA ASP A 215 -8.80 -21.24 19.91
C ASP A 215 -8.95 -19.70 19.94
N VAL A 216 -9.79 -19.19 20.84
CA VAL A 216 -10.07 -17.76 21.03
C VAL A 216 -9.12 -17.18 22.09
N GLY A 217 -8.65 -15.96 21.87
CA GLY A 217 -7.77 -15.25 22.79
C GLY A 217 -6.43 -14.90 22.17
N GLN A 218 -5.40 -14.79 23.02
CA GLN A 218 -4.08 -14.31 22.63
C GLN A 218 -3.24 -15.44 22.04
N TRP A 219 -2.97 -15.37 20.75
CA TRP A 219 -1.98 -16.19 20.08
C TRP A 219 -0.63 -15.50 20.14
N LYS A 220 0.44 -16.29 20.20
CA LYS A 220 1.81 -15.78 20.14
C LYS A 220 2.55 -16.45 19.00
N TYR A 221 3.51 -15.76 18.42
CA TYR A 221 4.37 -16.32 17.40
C TYR A 221 5.81 -15.88 17.61
N THR A 222 6.73 -16.71 17.12
CA THR A 222 8.14 -16.38 17.06
C THR A 222 8.68 -16.67 15.68
N CYS A 223 9.64 -15.85 15.26
CA CYS A 223 10.39 -16.03 14.02
C CYS A 223 11.88 -16.06 14.36
N SER A 224 12.59 -17.09 13.93
CA SER A 224 14.04 -17.18 14.14
C SER A 224 14.86 -16.39 13.13
N GLU A 225 14.21 -15.81 12.12
CA GLU A 225 14.83 -15.06 11.05
C GLU A 225 13.97 -13.83 10.76
N ASP A 226 14.52 -12.89 9.99
CA ASP A 226 13.76 -11.73 9.54
C ASP A 226 12.61 -12.19 8.64
N CYS A 227 11.39 -11.89 9.03
CA CYS A 227 10.20 -12.32 8.32
C CYS A 227 9.08 -11.29 8.43
N VAL A 228 8.19 -11.28 7.43
CA VAL A 228 6.95 -10.50 7.47
C VAL A 228 5.81 -11.47 7.72
N ILE A 229 4.96 -11.12 8.68
CA ILE A 229 3.81 -11.91 9.09
C ILE A 229 2.57 -11.10 8.79
N GLU A 230 1.67 -11.69 8.01
CA GLU A 230 0.32 -11.19 7.80
C GLU A 230 -0.67 -12.22 8.33
N VAL A 231 -1.50 -11.82 9.28
CA VAL A 231 -2.60 -12.64 9.79
C VAL A 231 -3.91 -12.05 9.30
N ASN A 232 -4.67 -12.87 8.58
CA ASN A 232 -5.94 -12.53 7.98
C ASN A 232 -7.05 -13.36 8.63
N MET A 233 -8.09 -12.73 9.15
CA MET A 233 -9.18 -13.39 9.85
C MET A 233 -10.51 -13.14 9.15
N LYS A 234 -11.31 -14.20 9.01
CA LYS A 234 -12.68 -14.07 8.55
C LYS A 234 -13.56 -13.68 9.73
N SER A 235 -14.01 -12.43 9.73
CA SER A 235 -14.92 -11.88 10.74
C SER A 235 -16.15 -11.29 10.07
N GLU A 236 -17.28 -11.37 10.75
CA GLU A 236 -18.53 -10.70 10.34
C GLU A 236 -18.50 -9.20 10.60
N PHE A 237 -17.47 -8.71 11.29
CA PHE A 237 -17.36 -7.32 11.70
C PHE A 237 -16.14 -6.64 11.08
N ARG A 238 -16.40 -5.59 10.30
CA ARG A 238 -15.39 -4.83 9.56
C ARG A 238 -15.41 -3.38 9.97
N CYS A 239 -14.22 -2.81 10.12
CA CYS A 239 -14.02 -1.39 10.30
C CYS A 239 -12.87 -0.90 9.45
N ARG A 240 -12.97 0.34 9.02
CA ARG A 240 -12.00 1.01 8.15
C ARG A 240 -11.68 2.37 8.74
N THR A 241 -10.39 2.68 8.84
CA THR A 241 -9.93 3.98 9.33
C THR A 241 -9.38 4.83 8.18
N GLN A 242 -9.75 6.11 8.17
CA GLN A 242 -9.27 7.09 7.20
C GLN A 242 -8.72 8.31 7.92
N LEU A 243 -7.66 8.89 7.34
CA LEU A 243 -7.02 10.10 7.82
C LEU A 243 -7.57 11.32 7.09
N TYR A 244 -7.82 12.38 7.84
CA TYR A 244 -8.33 13.65 7.33
C TYR A 244 -7.45 14.82 7.81
N ALA A 245 -7.22 15.79 6.94
CA ALA A 245 -6.65 17.08 7.30
C ALA A 245 -7.73 18.16 7.15
N PRO A 246 -7.94 19.02 8.16
CA PRO A 246 -8.92 20.08 8.10
C PRO A 246 -8.52 21.13 7.06
N LEU A 247 -9.40 21.43 6.11
CA LEU A 247 -9.24 22.57 5.18
C LEU A 247 -9.53 23.92 5.86
N SER A 248 -10.33 23.90 6.91
CA SER A 248 -10.76 25.05 7.70
C SER A 248 -10.98 24.61 9.15
N ASN A 249 -11.27 25.54 10.06
CA ASN A 249 -11.65 25.20 11.45
C ASN A 249 -12.94 24.35 11.56
N LYS A 250 -13.51 23.88 10.44
CA LYS A 250 -14.67 22.98 10.37
C LYS A 250 -14.26 21.58 9.88
N LEU A 251 -14.48 20.59 10.73
CA LEU A 251 -14.23 19.16 10.47
C LEU A 251 -14.99 18.61 9.25
N SER A 252 -16.14 19.20 8.88
CA SER A 252 -16.97 18.75 7.75
C SER A 252 -16.39 19.04 6.37
N GLU A 253 -15.30 19.80 6.30
CA GLU A 253 -14.62 20.19 5.05
C GLU A 253 -13.25 19.52 4.93
N GLY A 254 -12.91 18.50 5.72
CA GLY A 254 -11.57 17.88 5.67
C GLY A 254 -11.28 17.14 4.36
N ILE A 255 -10.01 17.18 3.90
CA ILE A 255 -9.52 16.36 2.78
C ILE A 255 -8.96 15.05 3.31
N VAL A 256 -9.23 13.94 2.63
CA VAL A 256 -8.58 12.65 2.88
C VAL A 256 -7.08 12.78 2.65
N VAL A 257 -6.28 12.56 3.69
CA VAL A 257 -4.81 12.64 3.58
C VAL A 257 -4.28 11.32 3.05
N THR A 258 -3.50 11.38 1.98
CA THR A 258 -2.75 10.25 1.48
C THR A 258 -1.32 10.30 2.04
N PRO A 259 -0.78 9.18 2.57
CA PRO A 259 0.63 9.09 2.91
C PRO A 259 1.55 9.41 1.71
N PRO A 260 2.83 9.78 1.93
CA PRO A 260 3.45 9.92 3.25
C PRO A 260 2.94 11.16 4.01
N LEU A 261 2.89 11.07 5.34
CA LEU A 261 2.39 12.15 6.19
C LEU A 261 3.52 13.08 6.60
N PHE A 262 3.23 14.38 6.56
CA PHE A 262 4.05 15.38 7.22
C PHE A 262 3.62 15.54 8.68
N ASN A 263 4.56 15.95 9.54
CA ASN A 263 4.27 16.25 10.95
C ASN A 263 3.44 17.54 11.07
N GLN A 264 2.16 17.46 10.73
CA GLN A 264 1.20 18.54 10.79
C GLN A 264 0.29 18.40 12.01
N SER A 265 -0.05 19.52 12.64
CA SER A 265 -1.10 19.60 13.65
C SER A 265 -2.48 19.42 13.02
N GLY A 266 -3.44 18.88 13.78
CA GLY A 266 -4.82 18.80 13.34
C GLY A 266 -5.17 17.63 12.42
N VAL A 267 -4.31 16.61 12.25
CA VAL A 267 -4.74 15.38 11.54
C VAL A 267 -5.79 14.67 12.37
N VAL A 268 -6.88 14.26 11.73
CA VAL A 268 -8.04 13.61 12.32
C VAL A 268 -8.13 12.18 11.80
N MET A 269 -8.58 11.24 12.63
CA MET A 269 -8.93 9.89 12.18
C MET A 269 -10.43 9.66 12.28
N MET A 270 -11.01 9.09 11.24
CA MET A 270 -12.38 8.61 11.24
C MET A 270 -12.37 7.11 10.99
N THR A 271 -12.87 6.36 11.96
CA THR A 271 -13.15 4.92 11.83
C THR A 271 -14.63 4.73 11.56
N THR A 272 -14.92 4.01 10.50
CA THR A 272 -16.27 3.57 10.15
C THR A 272 -16.35 2.06 10.31
N CYS A 273 -17.47 1.56 10.80
CA CYS A 273 -17.72 0.13 10.98
C CYS A 273 -19.05 -0.24 10.31
N ASP A 274 -19.14 -1.47 9.79
CA ASP A 274 -20.34 -1.94 9.08
C ASP A 274 -21.59 -1.97 9.99
N ASP A 275 -21.43 -2.24 11.29
CA ASP A 275 -22.50 -2.16 12.30
C ASP A 275 -22.06 -1.34 13.52
N PRO A 276 -22.16 0.00 13.47
CA PRO A 276 -21.67 0.87 14.54
C PRO A 276 -22.48 0.71 15.84
N ASN A 277 -23.71 0.21 15.77
CA ASN A 277 -24.58 0.03 16.95
C ASN A 277 -24.12 -1.11 17.85
N GLN A 278 -23.24 -1.97 17.36
CA GLN A 278 -22.67 -3.06 18.16
C GLN A 278 -21.39 -2.67 18.87
N VAL A 279 -20.84 -1.48 18.57
CA VAL A 279 -19.57 -0.99 19.13
C VAL A 279 -19.84 -0.26 20.44
N SER A 280 -19.35 -0.82 21.54
CA SER A 280 -19.41 -0.18 22.86
C SER A 280 -18.22 0.74 23.10
N ASN A 281 -17.05 0.39 22.59
CA ASN A 281 -15.84 1.18 22.68
C ASN A 281 -14.98 0.98 21.44
N ASN A 282 -14.29 2.03 21.01
CA ASN A 282 -13.33 1.99 19.92
C ASN A 282 -12.08 2.76 20.35
N SER A 283 -10.92 2.16 20.15
CA SER A 283 -9.64 2.82 20.31
C SER A 283 -8.77 2.57 19.09
N ILE A 284 -8.02 3.58 18.68
CA ILE A 284 -7.09 3.48 17.58
C ILE A 284 -5.68 3.57 18.13
N GLN A 285 -4.81 2.70 17.67
CA GLN A 285 -3.40 2.65 18.00
C GLN A 285 -2.60 2.96 16.74
N LEU A 286 -1.56 3.79 16.89
CA LEU A 286 -0.53 3.90 15.86
C LEU A 286 0.58 2.93 16.26
N ILE A 287 0.90 1.99 15.38
CA ILE A 287 1.88 0.93 15.65
C ILE A 287 3.08 1.03 14.72
N SER A 288 4.26 0.64 15.18
CA SER A 288 5.47 0.57 14.35
C SER A 288 5.38 -0.56 13.31
N THR A 289 6.40 -0.66 12.46
CA THR A 289 6.54 -1.82 11.55
C THR A 289 6.72 -3.15 12.28
N THR A 290 7.21 -3.12 13.52
CA THR A 290 7.46 -4.27 14.40
C THR A 290 6.28 -4.60 15.32
N GLY A 291 5.17 -3.84 15.25
CA GLY A 291 3.98 -4.04 16.09
C GLY A 291 3.96 -3.25 17.41
N ASP A 292 5.01 -2.49 17.72
CA ASP A 292 5.09 -1.68 18.94
C ASP A 292 4.07 -0.53 18.92
N ILE A 293 3.34 -0.33 20.01
CA ILE A 293 2.37 0.77 20.13
C ILE A 293 3.11 2.09 20.33
N LEU A 294 3.02 2.98 19.34
CA LEU A 294 3.60 4.33 19.36
C LEU A 294 2.69 5.33 20.07
N SER A 295 1.38 5.21 19.85
CA SER A 295 0.37 6.04 20.51
C SER A 295 -0.99 5.35 20.49
N LYS A 296 -1.86 5.76 21.42
CA LYS A 296 -3.22 5.24 21.56
C LYS A 296 -4.21 6.39 21.74
N TYR A 297 -5.33 6.29 21.04
CA TYR A 297 -6.41 7.27 21.03
C TYR A 297 -7.74 6.56 21.28
N LEU A 298 -8.65 7.21 22.00
CA LEU A 298 -10.03 6.74 22.17
C LEU A 298 -10.90 7.44 21.13
N ALA A 299 -11.72 6.67 20.41
CA ALA A 299 -12.65 7.19 19.44
C ALA A 299 -14.03 7.37 20.07
N THR A 300 -14.57 8.59 19.96
CA THR A 300 -15.95 8.88 20.36
C THR A 300 -16.82 8.82 19.11
N ASN A 301 -17.76 7.88 19.04
CA ASN A 301 -18.64 7.67 17.88
C ASN A 301 -17.89 7.47 16.55
N GLY A 302 -16.74 6.78 16.59
CA GLY A 302 -15.91 6.54 15.40
C GLY A 302 -15.02 7.71 14.97
N PHE A 303 -15.09 8.86 15.64
CA PHE A 303 -14.21 10.00 15.36
C PHE A 303 -13.12 10.18 16.42
N ILE A 304 -11.90 10.44 15.95
CA ILE A 304 -10.76 10.90 16.77
C ILE A 304 -10.36 12.28 16.29
N GLN A 305 -10.64 13.28 17.11
CA GLN A 305 -10.58 14.69 16.72
C GLN A 305 -9.18 15.20 16.39
N GLU A 306 -8.12 14.70 17.03
CA GLU A 306 -6.76 15.09 16.68
C GLU A 306 -5.76 14.00 17.09
N ILE A 307 -4.83 13.69 16.19
CA ILE A 307 -3.77 12.70 16.41
C ILE A 307 -2.41 13.38 16.30
N LYS A 308 -1.48 12.90 17.10
CA LYS A 308 -0.08 13.33 17.03
C LYS A 308 0.66 12.36 16.11
N ILE A 309 1.03 12.83 14.93
CA ILE A 309 1.79 12.04 13.97
C ILE A 309 3.16 11.68 14.57
N PRO A 310 3.53 10.39 14.65
CA PRO A 310 4.84 9.99 15.14
C PRO A 310 5.94 10.37 14.14
N LEU A 311 7.19 10.42 14.60
CA LEU A 311 8.35 10.76 13.75
C LEU A 311 8.79 9.60 12.84
N GLN A 312 8.28 8.39 13.09
CA GLN A 312 8.60 7.17 12.35
C GLN A 312 7.36 6.67 11.59
N SER A 313 7.59 5.92 10.52
CA SER A 313 6.52 5.25 9.77
C SER A 313 5.71 4.33 10.70
N PHE A 314 4.40 4.26 10.45
CA PHE A 314 3.47 3.57 11.33
C PHE A 314 2.31 2.92 10.55
N ARG A 315 1.60 2.00 11.19
CA ARG A 315 0.29 1.51 10.75
C ARG A 315 -0.79 1.92 11.73
N ILE A 316 -2.03 1.83 11.28
CA ILE A 316 -3.19 2.07 12.11
C ILE A 316 -3.75 0.72 12.54
N ARG A 317 -3.85 0.51 13.85
CA ARG A 317 -4.53 -0.62 14.46
C ARG A 317 -5.82 -0.13 15.11
N THR A 318 -6.95 -0.67 14.69
CA THR A 318 -8.26 -0.39 15.25
C THR A 318 -8.62 -1.48 16.23
N CYS A 319 -8.92 -1.10 17.47
CA CYS A 319 -9.25 -2.00 18.58
C CYS A 319 -10.68 -1.70 19.05
N ILE A 320 -11.56 -2.68 18.93
CA ILE A 320 -13.00 -2.50 19.14
C ILE A 320 -13.48 -3.43 20.22
N THR A 321 -14.33 -2.91 21.09
CA THR A 321 -15.11 -3.68 22.05
C THR A 321 -16.57 -3.61 21.62
N ARG A 322 -17.22 -4.77 21.50
CA ARG A 322 -18.64 -4.86 21.23
C ARG A 322 -19.46 -4.75 22.51
N HIS A 323 -20.76 -4.50 22.40
CA HIS A 323 -21.65 -4.48 23.57
C HIS A 323 -21.73 -5.83 24.32
N ASP A 324 -21.47 -6.94 23.63
CA ASP A 324 -21.37 -8.27 24.22
C ASP A 324 -20.01 -8.55 24.93
N GLY A 325 -19.09 -7.58 24.91
CA GLY A 325 -17.76 -7.69 25.50
C GLY A 325 -16.69 -8.27 24.57
N THR A 326 -17.05 -8.68 23.35
CA THR A 326 -16.09 -9.22 22.36
C THR A 326 -15.08 -8.15 21.95
N LEU A 327 -13.79 -8.52 21.91
CA LEU A 327 -12.69 -7.65 21.48
C LEU A 327 -12.22 -8.01 20.08
N ALA A 328 -12.08 -7.04 19.19
CA ALA A 328 -11.56 -7.22 17.84
C ALA A 328 -10.38 -6.27 17.55
N TYR A 329 -9.34 -6.78 16.90
CA TYR A 329 -8.15 -6.02 16.47
C TYR A 329 -8.04 -6.05 14.95
N ARG A 330 -7.81 -4.90 14.31
CA ARG A 330 -7.72 -4.79 12.86
C ARG A 330 -6.56 -3.87 12.48
N ASP A 331 -5.63 -4.39 11.70
CA ASP A 331 -4.49 -3.63 11.20
C ASP A 331 -4.77 -3.16 9.76
N GLU A 332 -4.64 -1.87 9.53
CA GLU A 332 -4.57 -1.33 8.18
C GLU A 332 -3.26 -1.81 7.54
N ARG A 333 -3.35 -2.48 6.39
CA ARG A 333 -2.19 -3.11 5.73
C ARG A 333 -1.12 -2.10 5.28
N PRO A 334 -1.48 -0.98 4.62
CA PRO A 334 -0.48 -0.05 4.09
C PRO A 334 0.34 0.58 5.21
N LEU A 335 1.66 0.62 5.02
CA LEU A 335 2.55 1.39 5.89
C LEU A 335 2.40 2.89 5.59
N ILE A 336 2.08 3.67 6.62
CA ILE A 336 2.04 5.12 6.54
C ILE A 336 3.47 5.64 6.76
N GLU A 337 4.10 6.05 5.68
CA GLU A 337 5.42 6.68 5.72
C GLU A 337 5.32 8.11 6.24
N ILE A 338 6.38 8.59 6.89
CA ILE A 338 6.52 10.00 7.31
C ILE A 338 7.48 10.72 6.39
N SER A 339 7.06 11.88 5.88
CA SER A 339 7.91 12.76 5.10
C SER A 339 8.36 13.98 5.91
N ARG A 340 9.57 14.46 5.58
CA ARG A 340 10.14 15.72 6.10
C ARG A 340 9.92 16.92 5.18
N ILE A 341 9.37 16.64 4.01
CA ILE A 341 8.94 17.64 3.03
C ILE A 341 7.44 17.48 2.83
N MET A 342 6.76 18.59 2.64
CA MET A 342 5.33 18.61 2.33
C MET A 342 5.09 19.54 1.17
N MET A 343 4.17 19.17 0.29
CA MET A 343 3.58 20.11 -0.66
C MET A 343 2.11 20.41 -0.26
N ILE A 344 1.66 21.64 -0.48
CA ILE A 344 0.26 22.03 -0.30
C ILE A 344 -0.14 22.70 -1.61
N VAL A 345 -1.12 22.14 -2.31
CA VAL A 345 -1.71 22.79 -3.48
C VAL A 345 -2.92 23.59 -3.02
N HIS A 346 -2.93 24.88 -3.38
CA HIS A 346 -3.93 25.83 -2.86
C HIS A 346 -5.18 25.93 -3.72
N ASN A 347 -5.07 25.60 -5.01
CA ASN A 347 -6.15 25.78 -5.98
C ASN A 347 -6.32 24.53 -6.85
N GLN A 348 -6.51 23.39 -6.19
CA GLN A 348 -6.75 22.11 -6.85
C GLN A 348 -7.99 22.20 -7.77
N PRO A 349 -7.84 22.10 -9.10
CA PRO A 349 -8.99 22.06 -9.98
C PRO A 349 -9.65 20.69 -9.83
N LEU A 350 -10.93 20.68 -9.42
CA LEU A 350 -11.72 19.45 -9.35
C LEU A 350 -12.11 18.95 -10.74
N VAL A 351 -12.29 19.88 -11.69
CA VAL A 351 -12.68 19.66 -13.09
C VAL A 351 -11.85 20.54 -14.01
N ALA A 352 -11.46 20.04 -15.19
CA ALA A 352 -10.80 20.83 -16.23
C ALA A 352 -11.34 20.50 -17.61
N ILE A 353 -11.54 21.55 -18.41
CA ILE A 353 -12.02 21.42 -19.77
C ILE A 353 -10.82 21.26 -20.72
N SER A 354 -10.92 20.37 -21.69
CA SER A 354 -9.87 20.19 -22.71
C SER A 354 -9.60 21.51 -23.45
N GLY A 355 -8.32 21.88 -23.58
CA GLY A 355 -7.89 23.12 -24.20
C GLY A 355 -7.68 24.29 -23.23
N GLU A 356 -8.05 24.15 -21.96
CA GLU A 356 -7.76 25.14 -20.92
C GLU A 356 -6.35 25.03 -20.37
N ARG A 357 -5.83 26.18 -19.89
CA ARG A 357 -4.61 26.24 -19.09
C ARG A 357 -4.97 26.34 -17.61
N LEU A 358 -4.64 25.30 -16.86
CA LEU A 358 -4.85 25.29 -15.41
C LEU A 358 -3.61 25.82 -14.72
N ASN A 359 -3.76 26.90 -13.96
CA ASN A 359 -2.71 27.40 -13.09
C ASN A 359 -2.85 26.72 -11.74
N VAL A 360 -1.92 25.83 -11.37
CA VAL A 360 -1.91 25.18 -10.07
C VAL A 360 -0.81 25.81 -9.22
N THR A 361 -1.21 26.54 -8.18
CA THR A 361 -0.34 27.15 -7.18
C THR A 361 -0.10 26.19 -6.03
N TYR A 362 1.11 26.21 -5.49
CA TYR A 362 1.49 25.35 -4.39
C TYR A 362 2.54 25.97 -3.50
N THR A 363 2.64 25.44 -2.28
CA THR A 363 3.70 25.71 -1.32
C THR A 363 4.39 24.42 -0.95
N ILE A 364 5.72 24.40 -1.02
CA ILE A 364 6.55 23.33 -0.49
C ILE A 364 7.11 23.76 0.87
N GLN A 365 7.01 22.89 1.87
CA GLN A 365 7.54 23.07 3.21
C GLN A 365 8.64 22.03 3.47
N ASN A 366 9.64 22.42 4.26
CA ASN A 366 10.75 21.57 4.67
C ASN A 366 10.94 21.69 6.19
N ASP A 367 10.62 20.64 6.93
CA ASP A 367 10.83 20.58 8.39
C ASP A 367 12.16 19.91 8.78
N ALA A 368 12.98 19.52 7.80
CA ALA A 368 14.34 19.15 8.12
C ALA A 368 15.10 20.36 8.66
N ASN A 369 15.92 20.15 9.69
CA ASN A 369 16.82 21.17 10.26
C ASN A 369 17.94 21.64 9.30
N ARG A 370 17.80 21.38 7.99
CA ARG A 370 18.78 21.66 6.96
C ARG A 370 18.09 21.97 5.64
N SER A 371 18.77 22.72 4.77
CA SER A 371 18.29 22.94 3.40
C SER A 371 18.29 21.64 2.59
N LEU A 372 17.31 21.50 1.71
CA LEU A 372 17.14 20.35 0.82
C LEU A 372 17.05 20.83 -0.63
N TYR A 373 17.57 20.02 -1.55
CA TYR A 373 17.26 20.14 -2.97
C TYR A 373 16.03 19.31 -3.25
N VAL A 374 15.01 19.92 -3.81
CA VAL A 374 13.72 19.27 -4.02
C VAL A 374 13.40 19.25 -5.51
N GLN A 375 13.13 18.07 -6.04
CA GLN A 375 12.60 17.86 -7.37
C GLN A 375 11.09 17.68 -7.26
N LEU A 376 10.34 18.46 -8.04
CA LEU A 376 8.92 18.27 -8.25
C LEU A 376 8.72 17.68 -9.64
N ASP A 377 8.17 16.47 -9.68
CA ASP A 377 7.74 15.80 -10.90
C ASP A 377 6.21 15.75 -10.95
N ILE A 378 5.64 16.02 -12.11
CA ILE A 378 4.19 15.94 -12.34
C ILE A 378 3.97 14.82 -13.34
N ASP A 379 3.42 13.72 -12.87
CA ASP A 379 3.14 12.56 -13.72
C ASP A 379 1.70 12.64 -14.26
N GLY A 380 1.55 12.34 -15.56
CA GLY A 380 0.30 12.54 -16.28
C GLY A 380 0.49 12.68 -17.78
N VAL A 381 1.16 13.76 -18.25
CA VAL A 381 1.37 14.05 -19.70
C VAL A 381 2.61 14.89 -20.04
N LEU A 382 3.17 15.66 -19.10
CA LEU A 382 4.44 16.38 -19.30
C LEU A 382 5.40 15.96 -18.20
N LYS A 383 6.48 15.24 -18.55
CA LYS A 383 7.65 15.11 -17.66
C LYS A 383 8.27 16.50 -17.49
N ASN A 384 7.66 17.30 -16.64
CA ASN A 384 8.14 18.59 -16.22
C ASN A 384 8.67 18.44 -14.80
N SER A 385 9.99 18.33 -14.72
CA SER A 385 10.72 18.31 -13.45
C SER A 385 11.16 19.73 -13.14
N LYS A 386 10.72 20.27 -12.00
CA LYS A 386 11.24 21.53 -11.47
C LYS A 386 12.15 21.26 -10.27
N TRP A 387 13.27 21.96 -10.21
CA TRP A 387 14.23 21.85 -9.12
C TRP A 387 14.21 23.08 -8.23
N TYR A 388 14.21 22.85 -6.93
CA TYR A 388 14.19 23.88 -5.89
C TYR A 388 15.32 23.66 -4.90
N SER A 389 15.89 24.75 -4.40
CA SER A 389 16.55 24.74 -3.10
C SER A 389 15.56 25.31 -2.09
N ILE A 390 15.34 24.56 -1.00
CA ILE A 390 14.38 24.91 0.06
C ILE A 390 15.13 24.93 1.38
N ASN A 391 15.19 26.10 2.01
CA ASN A 391 15.81 26.26 3.31
C ASN A 391 14.99 25.59 4.41
N SER A 392 15.68 25.16 5.47
CA SER A 392 15.06 24.67 6.70
C SER A 392 13.95 25.61 7.18
N LYS A 393 12.76 25.07 7.45
CA LYS A 393 11.60 25.76 8.03
C LYS A 393 11.12 26.99 7.25
N SER A 394 11.50 27.09 5.98
CA SER A 394 11.15 28.21 5.11
C SER A 394 10.26 27.70 3.97
N PRO A 395 8.95 27.98 3.98
CA PRO A 395 8.07 27.56 2.91
C PRO A 395 8.46 28.26 1.59
N ARG A 396 8.32 27.55 0.47
CA ARG A 396 8.52 28.10 -0.87
C ARG A 396 7.24 27.93 -1.67
N SER A 397 6.67 29.03 -2.14
CA SER A 397 5.52 29.01 -3.04
C SER A 397 5.93 29.15 -4.49
N ASP A 398 5.26 28.45 -5.38
CA ASP A 398 5.41 28.55 -6.84
C ASP A 398 4.08 28.14 -7.51
N PHE A 399 4.05 28.11 -8.84
CA PHE A 399 2.94 27.60 -9.61
C PHE A 399 3.41 26.81 -10.82
N ILE A 400 2.54 25.95 -11.33
CA ILE A 400 2.68 25.29 -12.62
C ILE A 400 1.50 25.63 -13.51
N ILE A 401 1.73 25.60 -14.83
CA ILE A 401 0.68 25.72 -15.83
C ILE A 401 0.53 24.35 -16.48
N ILE A 402 -0.68 23.78 -16.40
CA ILE A 402 -1.03 22.53 -17.06
C ILE A 402 -1.82 22.87 -18.32
N ASP A 403 -1.27 22.53 -19.48
CA ASP A 403 -1.94 22.71 -20.75
C ASP A 403 -2.78 21.46 -21.08
N THR A 404 -4.10 21.58 -20.97
CA THR A 404 -5.02 20.45 -21.21
C THR A 404 -5.29 20.19 -22.69
N SER A 405 -4.74 21.00 -23.61
CA SER A 405 -4.85 20.76 -25.05
C SER A 405 -4.10 19.50 -25.51
N GLN A 406 -3.12 19.04 -24.73
CA GLN A 406 -2.33 17.83 -25.01
C GLN A 406 -3.09 16.51 -24.74
N TYR A 407 -4.36 16.60 -24.35
CA TYR A 407 -5.23 15.46 -24.06
C TYR A 407 -6.31 15.32 -25.13
N PRO A 408 -5.97 14.84 -26.35
CA PRO A 408 -6.94 14.69 -27.41
C PRO A 408 -7.98 13.63 -27.01
N LEU A 409 -9.23 14.06 -26.89
CA LEU A 409 -10.35 13.17 -26.65
C LEU A 409 -10.62 12.34 -27.91
N LYS A 410 -10.52 11.02 -27.81
CA LYS A 410 -11.18 10.10 -28.74
C LYS A 410 -12.52 9.70 -28.10
N ASN A 411 -13.59 10.28 -28.63
CA ASN A 411 -15.00 10.05 -28.27
C ASN A 411 -15.44 10.58 -26.89
N GLU A 412 -16.74 10.90 -26.82
CA GLU A 412 -17.50 11.64 -25.79
C GLU A 412 -17.60 10.92 -24.43
N THR A 413 -16.48 10.52 -23.83
CA THR A 413 -16.47 9.95 -22.48
C THR A 413 -15.64 10.81 -21.53
N VAL A 414 -16.23 11.17 -20.39
CA VAL A 414 -15.53 11.67 -19.20
C VAL A 414 -14.38 10.71 -18.86
N ARG A 415 -13.14 11.20 -18.86
CA ARG A 415 -11.96 10.44 -18.45
C ARG A 415 -11.45 10.96 -17.10
N PHE A 416 -11.10 10.02 -16.23
CA PHE A 416 -10.41 10.34 -14.98
C PHE A 416 -8.91 10.30 -15.25
N ILE A 417 -8.25 11.45 -15.18
CA ILE A 417 -6.79 11.55 -15.29
C ILE A 417 -6.28 12.07 -13.95
N PRO A 418 -5.77 11.19 -13.06
CA PRO A 418 -5.14 11.65 -11.84
C PRO A 418 -3.87 12.42 -12.19
N LEU A 419 -3.72 13.62 -11.63
CA LEU A 419 -2.47 14.37 -11.68
C LEU A 419 -1.69 14.02 -10.42
N ILE A 420 -0.50 13.47 -10.57
CA ILE A 420 0.30 13.00 -9.45
C ILE A 420 1.52 13.89 -9.33
N PHE A 421 1.66 14.55 -8.19
CA PHE A 421 2.80 15.40 -7.91
C PHE A 421 3.71 14.60 -6.99
N THR A 422 4.89 14.28 -7.49
CA THR A 422 5.91 13.58 -6.73
C THR A 422 6.97 14.58 -6.33
N LEU A 423 7.20 14.71 -5.03
CA LEU A 423 8.18 15.59 -4.45
C LEU A 423 9.33 14.74 -3.90
N GLN A 424 10.54 14.96 -4.39
CA GLN A 424 11.71 14.18 -3.95
C GLN A 424 12.76 15.11 -3.37
N ALA A 425 13.24 14.81 -2.16
CA ALA A 425 14.30 15.58 -1.51
C ALA A 425 15.64 14.85 -1.59
N PHE A 426 16.66 15.59 -2.02
CA PHE A 426 18.03 15.14 -2.19
C PHE A 426 18.97 15.87 -1.24
N LYS A 427 19.98 15.13 -0.77
CA LYS A 427 21.17 15.65 -0.08
C LYS A 427 22.40 14.97 -0.66
N ASP A 428 23.41 15.75 -1.04
CA ASP A 428 24.68 15.24 -1.56
C ASP A 428 24.47 14.23 -2.72
N ASN A 429 23.50 14.52 -3.60
CA ASN A 429 23.03 13.65 -4.70
C ASN A 429 22.42 12.31 -4.27
N LYS A 430 22.13 12.10 -2.98
CA LYS A 430 21.37 10.96 -2.47
C LYS A 430 19.98 11.40 -2.03
N GLN A 431 18.95 10.64 -2.42
CA GLN A 431 17.60 10.90 -1.94
C GLN A 431 17.53 10.67 -0.43
N THR A 432 16.89 11.58 0.31
CA THR A 432 16.77 11.50 1.78
C THR A 432 15.33 11.53 2.28
N ALA A 433 14.38 11.93 1.42
CA ALA A 433 12.95 11.80 1.66
C ALA A 433 12.21 11.87 0.32
N SER A 434 11.01 11.30 0.27
CA SER A 434 10.03 11.49 -0.80
C SER A 434 8.69 11.84 -0.17
N ASP A 435 8.01 12.82 -0.74
CA ASP A 435 6.59 13.09 -0.50
C ASP A 435 5.80 12.91 -1.79
N GLU A 436 4.58 12.45 -1.67
CA GLU A 436 3.72 12.11 -2.80
C GLU A 436 2.36 12.71 -2.56
N ILE A 437 2.01 13.69 -3.39
CA ILE A 437 0.72 14.35 -3.30
C ILE A 437 -0.09 14.00 -4.52
N LEU A 438 -1.16 13.31 -4.23
CA LEU A 438 -2.10 12.82 -5.22
C LEU A 438 -3.25 13.81 -5.36
N PHE A 439 -3.49 14.28 -6.58
CA PHE A 439 -4.72 14.99 -6.90
C PHE A 439 -5.69 14.05 -7.61
N ARG A 440 -6.87 13.92 -7.01
CA ARG A 440 -8.03 13.44 -7.74
C ARG A 440 -8.53 14.59 -8.61
N HIS A 441 -8.56 14.35 -9.91
CA HIS A 441 -9.16 15.24 -10.90
C HIS A 441 -10.31 14.50 -11.57
N GLU A 442 -11.49 15.11 -11.59
CA GLU A 442 -12.69 14.60 -12.23
C GLU A 442 -12.97 15.43 -13.48
N GLN A 443 -12.68 14.92 -14.67
CA GLN A 443 -12.86 15.69 -15.89
C GLN A 443 -14.34 15.63 -16.34
N ILE A 444 -15.21 16.46 -15.77
CA ILE A 444 -16.61 16.58 -16.21
C ILE A 444 -16.67 17.42 -17.49
N ILE A 445 -17.25 16.87 -18.55
CA ILE A 445 -17.61 17.57 -19.79
C ILE A 445 -19.05 18.07 -19.63
N SER A 446 -19.29 19.35 -19.94
CA SER A 446 -20.63 19.88 -20.28
C SER A 446 -20.74 20.05 -21.79
#